data_AF-A0A256XQF2-F1
#
_entry.id   AF-A0A256XQF2-F1
#
_cell.length_a   1.000
_cell.length_b   1.000
_cell.length_c   1.000
_cell.angle_alpha   90.00
_cell.angle_beta   90.00
_cell.angle_gamma   90.00
#
_symmetry.space_group_name_H-M   'P 1'
#
loop_
_entity.id
_entity.type
_entity.pdbx_description
1 polymer ?
#
loop_
_entity_poly.entity_id
_entity_poly.type
_entity_poly.pdbx_seq_one_letter_code
_entity_poly.pdbx_strand_id
1 'polypeptide(L)'
;MNEIFSCKKCNAPINVTPESIVTVCPYCGYPNIISGIISPEDVYIIPSHNKAKIIDRFNMLIRTDFDLRKLAPYIQVYDIRAFYAPVWMGDIRVNGMVSYYKIVRENKTTRRKYYTSNVDRTLTVFLPARRQPMKFGIDEAINRFKSTSPNIVRLVDIDRYQWENMKLEILNTEFDKSEAYRRIKEESLDIVREEYKRRSDGIDAFLCKSGEPTNLKLVLLPIWWIYYKYKDSIYYIVFSGWDLYPIIRTEPVTTFRRLIYLIGSLFFLLATMLCRILCSRYSYHCNMPILWCRIHYSKG
;
A
#
# COMPACT_ATOMS: atom_id res chain seq x y z
N MET A 1 33.76 -0.96 -3.94
CA MET A 1 34.68 -0.05 -3.22
C MET A 1 33.81 0.97 -2.51
N ASN A 2 33.87 1.06 -1.18
CA ASN A 2 33.18 2.12 -0.44
C ASN A 2 34.09 3.35 -0.45
N GLU A 3 33.74 4.37 -1.21
CA GLU A 3 34.38 5.67 -1.09
C GLU A 3 33.87 6.34 0.20
N ILE A 4 34.78 6.78 1.06
CA ILE A 4 34.43 7.52 2.27
C ILE A 4 34.18 8.97 1.83
N PHE A 5 32.90 9.33 1.73
CA PHE A 5 32.49 10.70 1.41
C PHE A 5 32.38 11.51 2.72
N SER A 6 32.72 12.80 2.70
CA SER A 6 32.60 13.67 3.88
C SER A 6 31.35 14.55 3.81
N CYS A 7 30.62 14.65 4.92
CA CYS A 7 29.43 15.49 4.98
C CYS A 7 29.76 16.97 4.77
N LYS A 8 29.02 17.66 3.87
CA LYS A 8 29.24 19.08 3.54
C LYS A 8 28.98 20.05 4.70
N LYS A 9 28.24 19.65 5.74
CA LYS A 9 27.89 20.50 6.91
C LYS A 9 28.78 20.29 8.13
N CYS A 10 29.12 19.03 8.45
CA CYS A 10 29.86 18.69 9.69
C CYS A 10 31.17 17.95 9.45
N ASN A 11 31.53 17.70 8.19
CA ASN A 11 32.74 16.99 7.77
C ASN A 11 32.88 15.54 8.26
N ALA A 12 31.84 14.97 8.88
CA ALA A 12 31.85 13.58 9.32
C ALA A 12 31.84 12.61 8.12
N PRO A 13 32.50 11.45 8.24
CA PRO A 13 32.50 10.43 7.19
C PRO A 13 31.09 9.83 7.03
N ILE A 14 30.61 9.72 5.80
CA ILE A 14 29.34 9.09 5.46
C ILE A 14 29.59 7.91 4.52
N ASN A 15 28.88 6.82 4.76
CA ASN A 15 28.93 5.65 3.90
C ASN A 15 27.98 5.87 2.72
N VAL A 16 28.52 5.86 1.50
CA VAL A 16 27.77 6.05 0.26
C VAL A 16 27.94 4.81 -0.61
N THR A 17 26.86 4.39 -1.27
CA THR A 17 26.95 3.39 -2.34
C THR A 17 26.98 4.11 -3.68
N PRO A 18 27.55 3.50 -4.74
CA PRO A 18 27.54 4.10 -6.09
C PRO A 18 26.13 4.42 -6.61
N GLU A 19 25.12 3.73 -6.10
CA GLU A 19 23.70 3.91 -6.44
C GLU A 19 22.99 4.98 -5.61
N SER A 20 23.64 5.51 -4.56
CA SER A 20 23.05 6.54 -3.71
C SER A 20 23.00 7.90 -4.41
N ILE A 21 21.80 8.48 -4.48
CA ILE A 21 21.57 9.82 -5.05
C ILE A 21 21.62 10.88 -3.95
N VAL A 22 20.87 10.63 -2.87
CA VAL A 22 20.87 11.45 -1.66
C VAL A 22 21.23 10.59 -0.47
N THR A 23 22.16 11.08 0.34
CA THR A 23 22.55 10.46 1.61
C THR A 23 22.48 11.48 2.73
N VAL A 24 21.67 11.18 3.74
CA VAL A 24 21.52 12.04 4.92
C VAL A 24 22.61 11.68 5.93
N CYS A 25 23.30 12.70 6.43
CA CYS A 25 24.37 12.50 7.40
C CYS A 25 23.79 11.95 8.72
N PRO A 26 24.27 10.78 9.21
CA PRO A 26 23.76 10.20 10.45
C PRO A 26 24.09 11.07 11.67
N TYR A 27 25.11 11.94 11.61
CA TYR A 27 25.58 12.74 12.75
C TYR A 27 24.88 14.09 12.93
N CYS A 28 24.46 14.72 11.83
CA CYS A 28 23.90 16.08 11.87
C CYS A 28 22.59 16.23 11.10
N GLY A 29 22.10 15.18 10.43
CA GLY A 29 20.85 15.18 9.68
C GLY A 29 20.89 15.92 8.35
N TYR A 30 22.04 16.46 7.94
CA TYR A 30 22.13 17.22 6.69
C TYR A 30 22.05 16.31 5.45
N PRO A 31 21.18 16.61 4.46
CA PRO A 31 21.14 15.89 3.20
C PRO A 31 22.34 16.23 2.32
N ASN A 32 23.12 15.21 1.96
CA ASN A 32 24.25 15.31 1.04
C ASN A 32 23.81 14.72 -0.31
N ILE A 33 23.88 15.53 -1.35
CA ILE A 33 23.64 15.09 -2.72
C ILE A 33 24.93 14.49 -3.24
N ILE A 34 24.86 13.21 -3.61
CA ILE A 34 25.98 12.44 -4.15
C ILE A 34 25.94 12.49 -5.68
N SER A 35 24.76 12.29 -6.26
CA SER A 35 24.54 12.30 -7.70
C SER A 35 23.13 12.79 -8.06
N GLY A 36 22.93 13.25 -9.30
CA GLY A 36 21.63 13.66 -9.84
C GLY A 36 21.24 15.13 -9.65
N ILE A 37 20.08 15.50 -10.20
CA ILE A 37 19.53 16.87 -10.22
C ILE A 37 18.51 17.02 -9.09
N ILE A 38 18.95 16.98 -7.83
CA ILE A 38 18.09 17.27 -6.68
C ILE A 38 18.77 18.31 -5.80
N SER A 39 18.02 19.27 -5.27
CA SER A 39 18.55 20.25 -4.32
C SER A 39 18.35 19.76 -2.89
N PRO A 40 19.20 20.12 -1.90
CA PRO A 40 18.97 19.75 -0.51
C PRO A 40 17.62 20.25 0.02
N GLU A 41 17.13 21.36 -0.55
CA GLU A 41 15.85 21.99 -0.23
C GLU A 41 14.63 21.20 -0.73
N ASP A 42 14.82 20.30 -1.70
CA ASP A 42 13.77 19.41 -2.21
C ASP A 42 13.56 18.16 -1.33
N VAL A 43 14.36 18.02 -0.26
CA VAL A 43 14.32 16.89 0.67
C VAL A 43 13.51 17.26 1.91
N TYR A 44 12.43 16.54 2.12
CA TYR A 44 11.50 16.70 3.22
C TYR A 44 11.46 15.45 4.09
N ILE A 45 11.06 15.63 5.34
CA ILE A 45 10.95 14.57 6.32
C ILE A 45 9.70 14.75 7.15
N ILE A 46 9.11 13.63 7.56
CA ILE A 46 8.06 13.63 8.57
C ILE A 46 8.72 13.28 9.91
N PRO A 47 8.61 14.14 10.93
CA PRO A 47 9.15 13.82 12.25
C PRO A 47 8.59 12.51 12.79
N SER A 48 9.48 11.64 13.27
CA SER A 48 9.10 10.38 13.92
C SER A 48 8.94 10.58 15.42
N HIS A 49 8.00 9.86 16.01
CA HIS A 49 8.04 9.55 17.43
C HIS A 49 9.26 8.69 17.78
N ASN A 50 9.67 8.77 19.04
CA ASN A 50 10.77 7.99 19.57
C ASN A 50 10.37 6.53 19.83
N LYS A 51 11.39 5.68 20.03
CA LYS A 51 11.22 4.25 20.29
C LYS A 51 10.32 3.95 21.48
N ALA A 52 10.40 4.74 22.56
CA ALA A 52 9.60 4.53 23.76
C ALA A 52 8.10 4.65 23.46
N LYS A 53 7.67 5.74 22.80
CA LYS A 53 6.27 5.93 22.40
C LYS A 53 5.74 4.82 21.50
N ILE A 54 6.59 4.32 20.59
CA ILE A 54 6.24 3.22 19.69
C ILE A 54 6.03 1.91 20.46
N ILE A 55 6.90 1.60 21.42
CA ILE A 55 6.77 0.43 22.30
C ILE A 55 5.53 0.56 23.19
N ASP A 56 5.26 1.74 23.75
CA ASP A 56 4.08 2.00 24.57
C ASP A 56 2.79 1.77 23.76
N ARG A 57 2.76 2.26 22.51
CA ARG A 57 1.64 2.02 21.60
C ARG A 57 1.46 0.54 21.31
N PHE A 58 2.54 -0.18 21.05
CA PHE A 58 2.50 -1.62 20.82
C PHE A 58 1.93 -2.36 22.03
N ASN A 59 2.45 -2.09 23.22
CA ASN A 59 1.97 -2.70 24.46
C ASN A 59 0.49 -2.40 24.71
N MET A 60 0.06 -1.16 24.46
CA MET A 60 -1.35 -0.77 24.54
C MET A 60 -2.19 -1.60 23.57
N LEU A 61 -1.77 -1.71 22.32
CA LEU A 61 -2.47 -2.47 21.28
C LEU A 61 -2.61 -3.96 21.65
N ILE A 62 -1.53 -4.59 22.13
CA ILE A 62 -1.58 -5.98 22.61
C ILE A 62 -2.58 -6.15 23.76
N ARG A 63 -2.66 -5.18 24.68
CA ARG A 63 -3.55 -5.25 25.86
C ARG A 63 -5.01 -4.95 25.53
N THR A 64 -5.29 -4.10 24.55
CA THR A 64 -6.67 -3.70 24.21
C THR A 64 -7.31 -4.64 23.18
N ASP A 65 -6.52 -5.25 22.31
CA ASP A 65 -7.03 -6.15 21.29
C ASP A 65 -7.59 -7.44 21.90
N PHE A 66 -8.80 -7.82 21.49
CA PHE A 66 -9.52 -8.96 22.06
C PHE A 66 -8.77 -10.28 21.91
N ASP A 67 -8.14 -10.50 20.75
CA ASP A 67 -7.43 -11.74 20.45
C ASP A 67 -6.03 -11.73 21.06
N LEU A 68 -5.31 -10.62 20.93
CA LEU A 68 -3.92 -10.53 21.40
C LEU A 68 -3.82 -10.40 22.93
N ARG A 69 -4.82 -9.83 23.62
CA ARG A 69 -4.79 -9.66 25.08
C ARG A 69 -4.61 -10.99 25.82
N LYS A 70 -5.22 -12.07 25.31
CA LYS A 70 -5.09 -13.43 25.89
C LYS A 70 -3.68 -14.01 25.70
N LEU A 71 -2.98 -13.53 24.69
CA LEU A 71 -1.64 -13.98 24.33
C LEU A 71 -0.54 -13.09 24.91
N ALA A 72 -0.91 -11.92 25.43
CA ALA A 72 0.02 -10.91 25.95
C ALA A 72 1.11 -11.45 26.88
N PRO A 73 0.84 -12.36 27.83
CA PRO A 73 1.88 -12.91 28.71
C PRO A 73 2.95 -13.74 27.99
N TYR A 74 2.65 -14.24 26.79
CA TYR A 74 3.51 -15.11 26.00
C TYR A 74 4.16 -14.40 24.81
N ILE A 75 3.80 -13.14 24.58
CA ILE A 75 4.36 -12.32 23.51
C ILE A 75 5.68 -11.73 23.98
N GLN A 76 6.73 -11.95 23.20
CA GLN A 76 8.06 -11.39 23.45
C GLN A 76 8.48 -10.55 22.27
N VAL A 77 8.88 -9.30 22.50
CA VAL A 77 9.47 -8.47 21.44
C VAL A 77 10.81 -9.10 21.05
N TYR A 78 10.95 -9.42 19.76
CA TYR A 78 12.13 -10.08 19.20
C TYR A 78 13.10 -9.07 18.59
N ASP A 79 12.59 -8.16 17.75
CA ASP A 79 13.41 -7.15 17.06
C ASP A 79 12.55 -5.90 16.80
N ILE A 80 13.20 -4.73 16.76
CA ILE A 80 12.55 -3.46 16.39
C ILE A 80 13.42 -2.80 15.34
N ARG A 81 12.89 -2.69 14.12
CA ARG A 81 13.54 -1.99 13.01
C ARG A 81 12.80 -0.72 12.69
N ALA A 82 13.53 0.37 12.50
CA ALA A 82 12.93 1.65 12.20
C ALA A 82 13.77 2.38 11.17
N PHE A 83 13.10 2.89 10.14
CA PHE A 83 13.76 3.55 9.04
C PHE A 83 12.86 4.59 8.38
N TYR A 84 13.49 5.49 7.65
CA TYR A 84 12.84 6.41 6.73
C TYR A 84 12.82 5.83 5.32
N ALA A 85 11.61 5.65 4.78
CA ALA A 85 11.40 5.27 3.40
C ALA A 85 11.31 6.53 2.51
N PRO A 86 12.21 6.70 1.53
CA PRO A 86 12.14 7.81 0.58
C PRO A 86 10.99 7.61 -0.41
N VAL A 87 10.13 8.63 -0.55
CA VAL A 87 8.99 8.66 -1.47
C VAL A 87 8.98 9.98 -2.22
N TRP A 88 8.98 9.91 -3.54
CA TRP A 88 8.76 11.08 -4.38
C TRP A 88 7.28 11.47 -4.35
N MET A 89 7.01 12.75 -4.16
CA MET A 89 5.68 13.33 -4.15
C MET A 89 5.65 14.47 -5.16
N GLY A 90 4.67 14.48 -6.06
CA GLY A 90 4.52 15.55 -7.05
C GLY A 90 3.08 15.74 -7.48
N ASP A 91 2.74 16.97 -7.85
CA ASP A 91 1.42 17.34 -8.32
C ASP A 91 1.41 17.34 -9.86
N ILE A 92 0.38 16.76 -10.48
CA ILE A 92 0.30 16.64 -11.93
C ILE A 92 -1.13 16.75 -12.42
N ARG A 93 -1.36 17.60 -13.43
CA ARG A 93 -2.66 17.71 -14.09
C ARG A 93 -2.82 16.58 -15.11
N VAL A 94 -3.92 15.86 -15.03
CA VAL A 94 -4.32 14.87 -16.03
C VAL A 94 -5.60 15.32 -16.68
N ASN A 95 -5.62 15.37 -18.01
CA ASN A 95 -6.78 15.77 -18.79
C ASN A 95 -7.04 14.84 -19.99
N GLY A 96 -8.29 14.71 -20.40
CA GLY A 96 -8.69 13.96 -21.59
C GLY A 96 -10.03 13.25 -21.42
N MET A 97 -10.21 12.16 -22.17
CA MET A 97 -11.49 11.46 -22.24
C MET A 97 -11.31 9.95 -22.03
N VAL A 98 -12.25 9.34 -21.32
CA VAL A 98 -12.31 7.88 -21.14
C VAL A 98 -13.68 7.37 -21.56
N SER A 99 -13.69 6.36 -22.43
CA SER A 99 -14.89 5.63 -22.84
C SER A 99 -14.86 4.23 -22.22
N TYR A 100 -15.95 3.84 -21.57
CA TYR A 100 -16.05 2.60 -20.81
C TYR A 100 -17.48 2.05 -20.84
N TYR A 101 -17.64 0.75 -20.57
CA TYR A 101 -18.96 0.12 -20.52
C TYR A 101 -19.28 -0.51 -19.16
N LYS A 102 -20.57 -0.64 -18.90
CA LYS A 102 -21.13 -1.45 -17.80
C LYS A 102 -22.08 -2.49 -18.33
N ILE A 103 -22.03 -3.69 -17.76
CA ILE A 103 -22.91 -4.81 -18.06
C ILE A 103 -24.14 -4.69 -17.16
N VAL A 104 -25.29 -4.39 -17.76
CA VAL A 104 -26.57 -4.26 -17.06
C VAL A 104 -27.46 -5.45 -17.41
N ARG A 105 -28.09 -6.04 -16.38
CA ARG A 105 -29.07 -7.13 -16.54
C ARG A 105 -30.47 -6.58 -16.38
N GLU A 106 -31.26 -6.61 -17.45
CA GLU A 106 -32.67 -6.20 -17.47
C GLU A 106 -33.50 -7.32 -18.12
N ASN A 107 -34.57 -7.76 -17.44
CA ASN A 107 -35.56 -8.72 -17.95
C ASN A 107 -34.96 -9.94 -18.67
N LYS A 108 -34.03 -10.66 -18.00
CA LYS A 108 -33.32 -11.85 -18.50
C LYS A 108 -32.34 -11.61 -19.67
N THR A 109 -32.15 -10.36 -20.10
CA THR A 109 -31.12 -10.01 -21.10
C THR A 109 -29.95 -9.27 -20.47
N THR A 110 -28.75 -9.56 -20.96
CA THR A 110 -27.52 -8.87 -20.54
C THR A 110 -27.13 -7.90 -21.65
N ARG A 111 -27.00 -6.61 -21.35
CA ARG A 111 -26.63 -5.56 -22.32
C ARG A 111 -25.44 -4.75 -21.81
N ARG A 112 -24.56 -4.34 -22.73
CA ARG A 112 -23.49 -3.37 -22.44
C ARG A 112 -24.05 -1.96 -22.64
N LYS A 113 -23.99 -1.12 -21.61
CA LYS A 113 -24.26 0.32 -21.71
C LYS A 113 -22.91 1.05 -21.73
N TYR A 114 -22.71 1.88 -22.75
CA TYR A 114 -21.49 2.64 -22.97
C TYR A 114 -21.59 4.03 -22.36
N TYR A 115 -20.48 4.52 -21.82
CA TYR A 115 -20.36 5.81 -21.16
C TYR A 115 -19.08 6.50 -21.64
N THR A 116 -19.13 7.82 -21.66
CA THR A 116 -17.97 8.67 -21.94
C THR A 116 -17.85 9.70 -20.83
N SER A 117 -16.64 9.86 -20.30
CA SER A 117 -16.36 10.79 -19.20
C SER A 117 -15.12 11.61 -19.50
N ASN A 118 -15.22 12.91 -19.27
CA ASN A 118 -14.10 13.83 -19.36
C ASN A 118 -13.35 13.83 -18.02
N VAL A 119 -12.04 13.72 -18.10
CA VAL A 119 -11.12 13.86 -16.98
C VAL A 119 -10.42 15.21 -17.13
N ASP A 120 -10.47 16.03 -16.10
CA ASP A 120 -9.62 17.21 -15.97
C ASP A 120 -9.44 17.50 -14.48
N ARG A 121 -8.32 17.03 -13.91
CA ARG A 121 -8.03 17.21 -12.48
C ARG A 121 -6.54 17.14 -12.21
N THR A 122 -6.13 17.75 -11.10
CA THR A 122 -4.78 17.62 -10.55
C THR A 122 -4.72 16.45 -9.59
N LEU A 123 -3.70 15.62 -9.72
CA LEU A 123 -3.40 14.48 -8.87
C LEU A 123 -2.10 14.72 -8.13
N THR A 124 -2.07 14.37 -6.85
CA THR A 124 -0.82 14.22 -6.11
C THR A 124 -0.39 12.77 -6.18
N VAL A 125 0.73 12.50 -6.86
CA VAL A 125 1.28 11.17 -7.08
C VAL A 125 2.39 10.92 -6.08
N PHE A 126 2.39 9.71 -5.50
CA PHE A 126 3.41 9.23 -4.58
C PHE A 126 4.12 8.05 -5.24
N LEU A 127 5.44 8.12 -5.30
CA LEU A 127 6.26 7.11 -5.95
C LEU A 127 7.39 6.69 -5.00
N PRO A 128 7.36 5.48 -4.44
CA PRO A 128 8.45 4.97 -3.62
C PRO A 128 9.78 5.06 -4.37
N ALA A 129 10.81 5.63 -3.73
CA ALA A 129 12.09 5.91 -4.37
C ALA A 129 13.00 4.67 -4.52
N ARG A 130 12.41 3.46 -4.47
CA ARG A 130 13.10 2.17 -4.41
C ARG A 130 12.38 1.09 -5.23
N ARG A 131 13.11 0.20 -5.91
CA ARG A 131 12.61 -0.83 -6.83
C ARG A 131 12.29 -2.18 -6.15
N GLN A 132 13.01 -2.57 -5.09
CA GLN A 132 12.84 -3.86 -4.39
C GLN A 132 12.21 -3.74 -2.96
N PRO A 133 11.92 -4.84 -2.24
CA PRO A 133 10.60 -5.42 -2.04
C PRO A 133 10.01 -5.13 -0.65
N MET A 134 10.32 -3.98 -0.05
CA MET A 134 9.55 -3.49 1.12
C MET A 134 8.28 -2.74 0.69
N LYS A 135 7.67 -3.12 -0.44
CA LYS A 135 6.36 -2.61 -0.86
C LYS A 135 5.35 -2.73 0.29
N PHE A 136 5.38 -3.87 0.99
CA PHE A 136 4.60 -4.12 2.19
C PHE A 136 4.96 -3.12 3.29
N GLY A 137 4.04 -2.20 3.57
CA GLY A 137 4.14 -1.19 4.61
C GLY A 137 4.36 0.21 4.06
N ILE A 138 5.07 0.37 2.93
CA ILE A 138 5.26 1.69 2.31
C ILE A 138 3.97 2.13 1.61
N ASP A 139 3.33 1.25 0.84
CA ASP A 139 2.09 1.59 0.14
C ASP A 139 0.97 1.93 1.13
N GLU A 140 0.85 1.15 2.20
CA GLU A 140 -0.09 1.43 3.27
C GLU A 140 0.30 2.66 4.10
N ALA A 141 1.60 2.96 4.27
CA ALA A 141 2.07 4.22 4.85
C ALA A 141 1.70 5.42 3.97
N ILE A 142 1.84 5.31 2.64
CA ILE A 142 1.40 6.33 1.67
C ILE A 142 -0.11 6.52 1.75
N ASN A 143 -0.89 5.45 1.83
CA ASN A 143 -2.34 5.54 2.00
C ASN A 143 -2.70 6.21 3.34
N ARG A 144 -1.98 5.90 4.42
CA ARG A 144 -2.14 6.58 5.70
C ARG A 144 -1.79 8.06 5.59
N PHE A 145 -0.67 8.40 4.93
CA PHE A 145 -0.25 9.77 4.64
C PHE A 145 -1.37 10.55 3.93
N LYS A 146 -1.95 9.99 2.86
CA LYS A 146 -3.06 10.62 2.12
C LYS A 146 -4.27 10.90 3.00
N SER A 147 -4.51 10.06 4.02
CA SER A 147 -5.64 10.22 4.95
C SER A 147 -5.38 11.20 6.10
N THR A 148 -4.14 11.31 6.57
CA THR A 148 -3.80 12.11 7.75
C THR A 148 -3.13 13.44 7.42
N SER A 149 -2.55 13.57 6.23
CA SER A 149 -1.78 14.73 5.76
C SER A 149 -0.82 15.27 6.83
N PRO A 150 0.14 14.44 7.31
CA PRO A 150 1.02 14.83 8.40
C PRO A 150 1.91 16.02 8.00
N ASN A 151 2.40 16.75 8.99
CA ASN A 151 3.31 17.87 8.75
C ASN A 151 4.61 17.37 8.11
N ILE A 152 4.99 17.95 6.98
CA ILE A 152 6.26 17.72 6.30
C ILE A 152 7.18 18.92 6.55
N VAL A 153 8.41 18.67 6.95
CA VAL A 153 9.41 19.71 7.24
C VAL A 153 10.58 19.53 6.28
N ARG A 154 11.20 20.63 5.82
CA ARG A 154 12.43 20.53 5.03
C ARG A 154 13.54 19.99 5.92
N LEU A 155 14.28 19.01 5.42
CA LEU A 155 15.32 18.38 6.21
C LEU A 155 16.46 19.36 6.56
N VAL A 156 16.71 20.34 5.69
CA VAL A 156 17.72 21.38 5.93
C VAL A 156 17.38 22.32 7.09
N ASP A 157 16.10 22.46 7.43
CA ASP A 157 15.62 23.33 8.51
C ASP A 157 15.71 22.67 9.89
N ILE A 158 15.99 21.37 9.93
CA ILE A 158 16.10 20.60 11.16
C ILE A 158 17.47 20.81 11.80
N ASP A 159 17.45 21.19 13.06
CA ASP A 159 18.66 21.31 13.87
C ASP A 159 19.14 19.93 14.37
N ARG A 160 20.35 19.91 14.94
CA ARG A 160 20.97 18.67 15.41
C ARG A 160 20.19 18.02 16.57
N TYR A 161 19.64 18.82 17.48
CA TYR A 161 18.91 18.31 18.63
C TYR A 161 17.59 17.67 18.21
N GLN A 162 16.87 18.32 17.30
CA GLN A 162 15.68 17.76 16.67
C GLN A 162 16.01 16.48 15.91
N TRP A 163 17.10 16.47 15.13
CA TRP A 163 17.56 15.29 14.41
C TRP A 163 17.82 14.10 15.35
N GLU A 164 18.62 14.27 16.40
CA GLU A 164 18.95 13.17 17.32
C GLU A 164 17.72 12.56 18.00
N ASN A 165 16.66 13.35 18.24
CA ASN A 165 15.42 12.86 18.85
C ASN A 165 14.51 12.04 17.92
N MET A 166 14.70 12.14 16.60
CA MET A 166 13.90 11.42 15.60
C MET A 166 14.74 10.60 14.62
N LYS A 167 16.04 10.49 14.88
CA LYS A 167 17.01 9.83 14.01
C LYS A 167 16.67 8.35 13.82
N LEU A 168 16.47 7.97 12.56
CA LEU A 168 16.31 6.58 12.12
C LEU A 168 17.28 6.30 10.97
N GLU A 169 17.46 5.02 10.64
CA GLU A 169 18.14 4.64 9.40
C GLU A 169 17.39 5.21 8.20
N ILE A 170 18.08 5.70 7.18
CA ILE A 170 17.45 6.22 5.97
C ILE A 170 17.75 5.25 4.84
N LEU A 171 16.69 4.75 4.21
CA LEU A 171 16.86 3.88 3.06
C LEU A 171 17.40 4.69 1.87
N ASN A 172 18.32 4.11 1.12
CA ASN A 172 18.88 4.74 -0.07
C ASN A 172 17.79 5.02 -1.12
N THR A 173 17.93 6.17 -1.78
CA THR A 173 17.10 6.58 -2.92
C THR A 173 17.75 6.04 -4.20
N GLU A 174 17.04 5.19 -4.95
CA GLU A 174 17.57 4.48 -6.14
C GLU A 174 17.34 5.23 -7.47
N PHE A 175 16.49 6.25 -7.50
CA PHE A 175 16.28 7.05 -8.71
C PHE A 175 16.15 8.55 -8.42
N ASP A 176 16.58 9.34 -9.41
CA ASP A 176 16.80 10.78 -9.30
C ASP A 176 15.53 11.56 -9.64
N LYS A 177 15.63 12.89 -9.61
CA LYS A 177 14.52 13.78 -9.92
C LYS A 177 14.03 13.60 -11.36
N SER A 178 14.93 13.35 -12.32
CA SER A 178 14.57 13.21 -13.73
C SER A 178 13.78 11.92 -14.01
N GLU A 179 14.21 10.81 -13.42
CA GLU A 179 13.49 9.54 -13.51
C GLU A 179 12.18 9.57 -12.72
N ALA A 180 12.17 10.20 -11.53
CA ALA A 180 10.94 10.42 -10.77
C ALA A 180 9.91 11.21 -11.59
N TYR A 181 10.36 12.24 -12.30
CA TYR A 181 9.52 13.07 -13.17
C TYR A 181 8.83 12.24 -14.26
N ARG A 182 9.59 11.40 -14.96
CA ARG A 182 9.08 10.51 -16.01
C ARG A 182 8.08 9.50 -15.43
N ARG A 183 8.43 8.86 -14.32
CA ARG A 183 7.58 7.84 -13.69
C ARG A 183 6.31 8.41 -13.08
N ILE A 184 6.32 9.63 -12.55
CA ILE A 184 5.09 10.29 -12.06
C ILE A 184 4.11 10.56 -13.20
N LYS A 185 4.59 10.92 -14.40
CA LYS A 185 3.72 11.05 -15.58
C LYS A 185 3.02 9.74 -15.90
N GLU A 186 3.77 8.64 -15.97
CA GLU A 186 3.26 7.30 -16.23
C GLU A 186 2.24 6.87 -15.15
N GLU A 187 2.64 6.95 -13.88
CA GLU A 187 1.82 6.59 -12.73
C GLU A 187 0.52 7.40 -12.64
N SER A 188 0.55 8.69 -13.02
CA SER A 188 -0.65 9.53 -13.02
C SER A 188 -1.74 9.02 -13.96
N LEU A 189 -1.34 8.50 -15.13
CA LEU A 189 -2.25 7.91 -16.10
C LEU A 189 -2.76 6.55 -15.60
N ASP A 190 -1.90 5.76 -14.97
CA ASP A 190 -2.27 4.47 -14.39
C ASP A 190 -3.27 4.63 -13.23
N ILE A 191 -3.10 5.63 -12.36
CA ILE A 191 -4.06 5.95 -11.30
C ILE A 191 -5.45 6.22 -11.88
N VAL A 192 -5.54 7.06 -12.92
CA VAL A 192 -6.83 7.35 -13.58
C VAL A 192 -7.39 6.08 -14.22
N ARG A 193 -6.55 5.32 -14.93
CA ARG A 193 -6.97 4.08 -15.59
C ARG A 193 -7.52 3.06 -14.60
N GLU A 194 -6.85 2.85 -13.46
CA GLU A 194 -7.29 1.93 -12.41
C GLU A 194 -8.58 2.39 -11.73
N GLU A 195 -8.79 3.70 -11.54
CA GLU A 195 -10.07 4.23 -11.07
C GLU A 195 -11.21 3.84 -12.02
N TYR A 196 -11.02 4.02 -13.34
CA TYR A 196 -12.02 3.63 -14.32
C TYR A 196 -12.25 2.11 -14.37
N LYS A 197 -11.19 1.30 -14.25
CA LYS A 197 -11.32 -0.16 -14.17
C LYS A 197 -12.15 -0.59 -12.95
N ARG A 198 -11.99 0.06 -11.79
CA ARG A 198 -12.78 -0.28 -10.58
C ARG A 198 -14.27 0.03 -10.71
N ARG A 199 -14.64 1.01 -11.53
CA ARG A 199 -16.05 1.44 -11.70
C ARG A 199 -16.71 0.92 -12.97
N SER A 200 -16.02 0.17 -13.82
CA SER A 200 -16.52 -0.30 -15.11
C SER A 200 -16.24 -1.79 -15.31
N ASP A 201 -16.96 -2.43 -16.23
CA ASP A 201 -16.70 -3.83 -16.62
C ASP A 201 -15.64 -3.91 -17.73
N GLY A 202 -15.30 -2.78 -18.34
CA GLY A 202 -14.24 -2.65 -19.34
C GLY A 202 -14.09 -1.21 -19.84
N ILE A 203 -12.90 -0.90 -20.36
CA ILE A 203 -12.54 0.39 -20.95
C ILE A 203 -12.36 0.18 -22.45
N ASP A 204 -13.10 0.92 -23.27
CA ASP A 204 -13.02 0.85 -24.73
C ASP A 204 -11.94 1.79 -25.27
N ALA A 205 -11.83 2.99 -24.71
CA ALA A 205 -10.83 3.98 -25.11
C ALA A 205 -10.33 4.80 -23.91
N PHE A 206 -9.02 5.04 -23.86
CA PHE A 206 -8.37 5.86 -22.83
C PHE A 206 -7.50 6.92 -23.52
N LEU A 207 -8.05 8.13 -23.68
CA LEU A 207 -7.43 9.26 -24.36
C LEU A 207 -7.09 10.36 -23.35
N CYS A 208 -6.37 10.00 -22.29
CA CYS A 208 -5.87 10.94 -21.29
C CYS A 208 -4.39 11.26 -21.52
N LYS A 209 -4.01 12.51 -21.22
CA LYS A 209 -2.65 13.00 -21.22
C LYS A 209 -2.29 13.54 -19.85
N SER A 210 -1.03 13.35 -19.46
CA SER A 210 -0.44 13.93 -18.27
C SER A 210 0.31 15.21 -18.64
N GLY A 211 0.11 16.27 -17.86
CA GLY A 211 0.91 17.48 -17.96
C GLY A 211 2.33 17.31 -17.40
N GLU A 212 2.95 18.42 -17.05
CA GLU A 212 4.26 18.46 -16.40
C GLU A 212 4.09 18.34 -14.86
N PRO A 213 4.78 17.41 -14.18
CA PRO A 213 4.85 17.37 -12.74
C PRO A 213 5.36 18.69 -12.14
N THR A 214 4.66 19.19 -11.14
CA THR A 214 5.05 20.35 -10.33
C THR A 214 5.24 19.95 -8.88
N ASN A 215 5.88 20.83 -8.10
CA ASN A 215 6.01 20.64 -6.64
C ASN A 215 6.68 19.31 -6.24
N LEU A 216 7.64 18.85 -7.05
CA LEU A 216 8.29 17.55 -6.90
C LEU A 216 9.26 17.55 -5.70
N LYS A 217 8.95 16.73 -4.70
CA LYS A 217 9.65 16.65 -3.41
C LYS A 217 10.01 15.22 -3.08
N LEU A 218 11.16 15.01 -2.44
CA LEU A 218 11.53 13.74 -1.85
C LEU A 218 11.15 13.73 -0.37
N VAL A 219 10.13 12.97 0.01
CA VAL A 219 9.62 12.89 1.38
C VAL A 219 10.09 11.61 2.05
N LEU A 220 10.70 11.75 3.23
CA LEU A 220 11.15 10.65 4.07
C LEU A 220 10.04 10.24 5.05
N LEU A 221 9.43 9.07 4.83
CA LEU A 221 8.36 8.50 5.66
C LEU A 221 8.93 7.64 6.80
N PRO A 222 8.67 7.93 8.09
CA PRO A 222 9.16 7.10 9.19
C PRO A 222 8.28 5.87 9.36
N ILE A 223 8.90 4.69 9.31
CA ILE A 223 8.23 3.39 9.44
C ILE A 223 8.91 2.59 10.55
N TRP A 224 8.09 2.00 11.43
CA TRP A 224 8.54 1.19 12.55
C TRP A 224 8.00 -0.24 12.44
N TRP A 225 8.90 -1.21 12.38
CA TRP A 225 8.58 -2.64 12.39
C TRP A 225 8.91 -3.19 13.76
N ILE A 226 7.91 -3.72 14.44
CA ILE A 226 8.09 -4.45 15.69
C ILE A 226 7.84 -5.91 15.40
N TYR A 227 8.91 -6.70 15.43
CA TYR A 227 8.84 -8.15 15.37
C TYR A 227 8.66 -8.69 16.76
N TYR A 228 7.71 -9.60 16.92
CA TYR A 228 7.41 -10.24 18.19
C TYR A 228 7.22 -11.74 17.98
N LYS A 229 7.70 -12.52 18.94
CA LYS A 229 7.60 -13.97 18.97
C LYS A 229 6.39 -14.38 19.79
N TYR A 230 5.65 -15.35 19.28
CA TYR A 230 4.64 -16.09 20.03
C TYR A 230 4.81 -17.58 19.71
N LYS A 231 5.08 -18.39 20.74
CA LYS A 231 5.54 -19.78 20.57
C LYS A 231 6.75 -19.84 19.62
N ASP A 232 6.71 -20.66 18.57
CA ASP A 232 7.82 -20.84 17.63
C ASP A 232 7.68 -20.01 16.34
N SER A 233 6.80 -19.01 16.34
CA SER A 233 6.53 -18.18 15.16
C SER A 233 6.81 -16.70 15.43
N ILE A 234 7.35 -16.03 14.41
CA ILE A 234 7.61 -14.59 14.40
C ILE A 234 6.48 -13.90 13.67
N TYR A 235 5.95 -12.88 14.31
CA TYR A 235 4.96 -11.97 13.79
C TYR A 235 5.53 -10.55 13.82
N TYR A 236 4.88 -9.64 13.13
CA TYR A 236 5.26 -8.24 13.10
C TYR A 236 4.05 -7.31 13.02
N ILE A 237 4.23 -6.12 13.58
CA ILE A 237 3.33 -4.98 13.42
C ILE A 237 4.15 -3.83 12.85
N VAL A 238 3.63 -3.19 11.81
CA VAL A 238 4.22 -2.01 11.19
C VAL A 238 3.42 -0.79 11.64
N PHE A 239 4.10 0.20 12.21
CA PHE A 239 3.53 1.48 12.63
C PHE A 239 4.03 2.62 11.76
N SER A 240 3.15 3.59 11.49
CA SER A 240 3.56 4.93 11.05
C SER A 240 4.24 5.65 12.21
N GLY A 241 5.41 6.22 11.93
CA GLY A 241 6.19 6.92 12.96
C GLY A 241 5.57 8.25 13.39
N TRP A 242 4.63 8.83 12.64
CA TRP A 242 4.10 10.17 12.89
C TRP A 242 2.80 10.22 13.71
N ASP A 243 1.98 9.17 13.66
CA ASP A 243 0.69 9.11 14.36
C ASP A 243 0.46 7.79 15.11
N LEU A 244 1.47 6.91 15.16
CA LEU A 244 1.45 5.64 15.90
C LEU A 244 0.32 4.69 15.45
N TYR A 245 -0.14 4.82 14.21
CA TYR A 245 -1.17 3.96 13.65
C TYR A 245 -0.58 2.63 13.19
N PRO A 246 -1.16 1.47 13.56
CA PRO A 246 -0.72 0.17 13.08
C PRO A 246 -1.18 -0.02 11.62
N ILE A 247 -0.25 0.22 10.69
CA ILE A 247 -0.47 0.14 9.25
C ILE A 247 -0.67 -1.32 8.81
N ILE A 248 0.19 -2.23 9.31
CA ILE A 248 0.12 -3.66 9.02
C ILE A 248 0.18 -4.44 10.33
N ARG A 249 -0.65 -5.49 10.44
CA ARG A 249 -0.68 -6.40 11.57
C ARG A 249 -0.64 -7.83 11.06
N THR A 250 0.38 -8.58 11.46
CA THR A 250 0.36 -10.04 11.36
C THR A 250 0.13 -10.59 12.75
N GLU A 251 -0.81 -11.53 12.86
CA GLU A 251 -1.32 -12.01 14.14
C GLU A 251 -1.35 -13.53 14.18
N PRO A 252 -1.04 -14.14 15.33
CA PRO A 252 -1.20 -15.57 15.53
C PRO A 252 -2.68 -15.96 15.42
N VAL A 253 -2.98 -16.93 14.55
CA VAL A 253 -4.31 -17.52 14.48
C VAL A 253 -4.55 -18.34 15.75
N THR A 254 -5.45 -17.87 16.61
CA THR A 254 -5.82 -18.56 17.84
C THR A 254 -6.46 -19.92 17.55
N THR A 255 -6.31 -20.86 18.48
CA THR A 255 -6.93 -22.21 18.39
C THR A 255 -8.45 -22.13 18.26
N PHE A 256 -9.09 -21.14 18.90
CA PHE A 256 -10.52 -20.88 18.77
C PHE A 256 -10.91 -20.47 17.35
N ARG A 257 -10.17 -19.56 16.70
CA ARG A 257 -10.40 -19.19 15.29
C ARG A 257 -10.20 -20.40 14.37
N ARG A 258 -9.17 -21.22 14.60
CA ARG A 258 -8.97 -22.48 13.85
C ARG A 258 -10.19 -23.41 13.97
N LEU A 259 -10.77 -23.54 15.16
CA LEU A 259 -11.96 -24.35 15.41
C LEU A 259 -13.19 -23.79 14.68
N ILE A 260 -13.42 -22.48 14.72
CA ILE A 260 -14.51 -21.83 13.96
C ILE A 260 -14.37 -22.10 12.46
N TYR A 261 -13.18 -21.97 11.90
CA TYR A 261 -12.96 -22.25 10.48
C TYR A 261 -13.24 -23.72 10.14
N LEU A 262 -12.83 -24.66 11.00
CA LEU A 262 -13.13 -26.08 10.82
C LEU A 262 -14.64 -26.33 10.88
N ILE A 263 -15.34 -25.84 11.91
CA ILE A 263 -16.80 -26.00 12.05
C ILE A 263 -17.53 -25.35 10.87
N GLY A 264 -17.13 -24.14 10.46
CA GLY A 264 -17.71 -23.44 9.32
C GLY A 264 -17.52 -24.20 8.00
N SER A 265 -16.33 -24.76 7.78
CA SER A 265 -16.05 -25.59 6.60
C SER A 265 -16.90 -26.87 6.59
N LEU A 266 -17.06 -27.52 7.74
CA LEU A 266 -17.88 -28.73 7.90
C LEU A 266 -19.37 -28.42 7.66
N PHE A 267 -19.86 -27.30 8.21
CA PHE A 267 -21.22 -26.83 8.00
C PHE A 267 -21.49 -26.51 6.53
N PHE A 268 -20.54 -25.88 5.83
CA PHE A 268 -20.67 -25.59 4.40
C PHE A 268 -20.76 -26.87 3.55
N LEU A 269 -19.95 -27.89 3.87
CA LEU A 269 -20.03 -29.20 3.22
C LEU A 269 -21.37 -29.90 3.47
N LEU A 270 -21.88 -29.86 4.71
CA LEU A 270 -23.18 -30.43 5.05
C LEU A 270 -24.34 -29.67 4.39
N ALA A 271 -24.29 -28.35 4.36
CA ALA A 271 -25.28 -27.50 3.71
C ALA A 271 -25.34 -27.73 2.19
N THR A 272 -24.20 -27.88 1.53
CA THR A 272 -24.14 -28.18 0.09
C THR A 272 -24.64 -29.59 -0.22
N MET A 273 -24.36 -30.59 0.63
CA MET A 273 -24.93 -31.94 0.52
C MET A 273 -26.45 -31.94 0.70
N LEU A 274 -26.97 -31.28 1.75
CA LEU A 274 -28.42 -31.17 2.00
C LEU A 274 -29.14 -30.41 0.88
N CYS A 275 -28.54 -29.33 0.36
CA CYS A 275 -29.07 -28.58 -0.77
C CYS A 275 -29.18 -29.46 -2.03
N ARG A 276 -28.15 -30.28 -2.32
CA ARG A 276 -28.21 -31.27 -3.42
C ARG A 276 -29.32 -32.30 -3.24
N ILE A 277 -29.50 -32.81 -2.03
CA ILE A 277 -30.57 -33.78 -1.73
C ILE A 277 -31.95 -33.14 -1.91
N LEU A 278 -32.17 -31.94 -1.38
CA LEU A 278 -33.43 -31.20 -1.52
C LEU A 278 -33.73 -30.83 -2.98
N CYS A 279 -32.74 -30.38 -3.75
CA CYS A 279 -32.89 -30.14 -5.19
C CYS A 279 -33.17 -31.43 -5.98
N SER A 280 -32.56 -32.56 -5.59
CA SER A 280 -32.89 -33.85 -6.22
C SER A 280 -34.34 -34.24 -5.93
N ARG A 281 -34.81 -34.05 -4.70
CA ARG A 281 -36.19 -34.37 -4.27
C ARG A 281 -37.24 -33.53 -4.99
N TYR A 282 -36.95 -32.25 -5.26
CA TYR A 282 -37.80 -31.39 -6.07
C TYR A 282 -37.81 -31.76 -7.57
N SER A 283 -36.72 -32.32 -8.10
CA SER A 283 -36.70 -32.82 -9.50
C SER A 283 -37.57 -34.07 -9.69
N TYR A 284 -37.79 -34.88 -8.65
CA TYR A 284 -38.69 -36.04 -8.72
C TYR A 284 -40.19 -35.67 -8.67
N HIS A 285 -40.55 -34.42 -8.35
CA HIS A 285 -41.94 -33.96 -8.40
C HIS A 285 -42.34 -33.31 -9.74
N CYS A 286 -41.41 -33.17 -10.69
CA CYS A 286 -41.71 -32.88 -12.09
C CYS A 286 -41.55 -34.15 -12.92
N ASN A 287 -42.39 -35.16 -12.68
CA ASN A 287 -42.55 -36.27 -13.60
C ASN A 287 -44.00 -36.79 -13.58
N MET A 288 -44.84 -36.24 -14.44
CA MET A 288 -45.61 -36.97 -15.48
C MET A 288 -46.73 -36.09 -16.09
N PRO A 289 -47.22 -36.38 -17.31
CA PRO A 289 -46.78 -37.42 -18.25
C PRO A 289 -46.32 -36.89 -19.61
N ILE A 290 -45.36 -37.61 -20.16
CA ILE A 290 -45.08 -37.74 -21.59
C ILE A 290 -46.33 -38.33 -22.25
N LEU A 291 -46.98 -37.60 -23.16
CA LEU A 291 -47.85 -38.19 -24.19
C LEU A 291 -48.13 -37.20 -25.33
N TRP A 292 -47.93 -37.70 -26.56
CA TRP A 292 -48.19 -37.14 -27.90
C TRP A 292 -47.04 -36.36 -28.58
N CYS A 293 -46.33 -37.00 -29.52
CA CYS A 293 -46.61 -37.03 -30.98
C CYS A 293 -46.30 -35.67 -31.63
N ARG A 294 -45.60 -35.50 -32.77
CA ARG A 294 -45.14 -36.39 -33.82
C ARG A 294 -44.20 -35.53 -34.70
N ILE A 295 -43.10 -36.13 -35.15
CA ILE A 295 -42.44 -35.96 -36.46
C ILE A 295 -42.82 -34.72 -37.29
N HIS A 296 -41.83 -33.87 -37.60
CA HIS A 296 -41.55 -33.50 -38.99
C HIS A 296 -40.12 -32.96 -39.17
N TYR A 297 -39.24 -33.82 -39.70
CA TYR A 297 -38.12 -33.38 -40.53
C TYR A 297 -38.71 -33.00 -41.90
N SER A 298 -38.34 -31.83 -42.41
CA SER A 298 -38.52 -31.48 -43.82
C SER A 298 -37.31 -30.66 -44.25
N LYS A 299 -36.55 -31.22 -45.18
CA LYS A 299 -35.53 -30.53 -45.96
C LYS A 299 -36.18 -29.40 -46.77
N GLY A 300 -35.39 -28.35 -47.00
CA GLY A 300 -35.58 -27.26 -47.93
C GLY A 300 -34.34 -26.39 -47.86
#